data_AF-A0A0H5R3L3-F1
#
_entry.id   AF-A0A0H5R3L3-F1
#
_cell.length_a   1.000
_cell.length_b   1.000
_cell.length_c   1.000
_cell.angle_alpha   90.00
_cell.angle_beta   90.00
_cell.angle_gamma   90.00
#
_symmetry.space_group_name_H-M   'P 1'
#
loop_
_entity.id
_entity.type
_entity.pdbx_description
1 polymer ?
#
loop_
_entity_poly.entity_id
_entity_poly.type
_entity_poly.pdbx_seq_one_letter_code
_entity_poly.pdbx_strand_id
1 'polypeptide(L)'
;QYQMSLMVGSLVLLSLMFITCDSSADRGVRFQKFVQYCDLIKTKPKIAMISADLEYCLGPDLYDKGNKACEEAVTNANGSDGPDLLQSSIVTSPIKSFMSDGEGRKSLSDKMISHVMASLFYYRTKDTLPEFWGISDGESSKSSD
;
A
#
# COMPACT_ATOMS: atom_id res chain seq x y z
N GLN A 1 18.05 -48.88 41.71
CA GLN A 1 18.68 -48.55 40.42
C GLN A 1 17.58 -48.05 39.47
N TYR A 2 17.73 -46.79 39.05
CA TYR A 2 17.03 -45.98 38.06
C TYR A 2 15.70 -46.47 37.41
N GLN A 3 14.63 -45.77 37.78
CA GLN A 3 13.45 -45.52 36.95
C GLN A 3 13.80 -44.43 35.91
N MET A 4 13.65 -44.71 34.62
CA MET A 4 13.81 -43.71 33.55
C MET A 4 12.45 -43.38 32.94
N SER A 5 12.15 -42.08 33.06
CA SER A 5 10.99 -41.37 32.52
C SER A 5 10.87 -41.53 31.01
N LEU A 6 9.67 -41.81 30.50
CA LEU A 6 9.37 -41.81 29.07
C LEU A 6 8.10 -40.99 28.83
N MET A 7 8.24 -39.67 28.93
CA MET A 7 7.26 -38.69 28.46
C MET A 7 7.80 -38.01 27.20
N VAL A 8 7.62 -38.63 26.04
CA VAL A 8 7.63 -37.92 24.75
C VAL A 8 6.61 -38.60 23.85
N GLY A 9 5.35 -38.19 23.98
CA GLY A 9 4.25 -38.83 23.28
C GLY A 9 3.06 -37.91 23.12
N SER A 10 3.29 -36.65 22.75
CA SER A 10 2.20 -35.76 22.35
C SER A 10 2.78 -34.63 21.51
N LEU A 11 2.60 -34.70 20.18
CA LEU A 11 2.60 -33.55 19.25
C LEU A 11 2.56 -33.90 17.74
N VAL A 12 2.26 -35.15 17.33
CA VAL A 12 2.26 -35.48 15.89
C VAL A 12 0.90 -35.22 15.19
N LEU A 13 -0.14 -34.76 15.90
CA LEU A 13 -1.46 -34.50 15.29
C LEU A 13 -1.78 -33.03 14.98
N LEU A 14 -0.81 -32.11 15.09
CA LEU A 14 -1.00 -30.69 14.72
C LEU A 14 -0.30 -30.28 13.41
N SER A 15 0.26 -31.23 12.65
CA SER A 15 1.00 -30.93 11.41
C SER A 15 0.14 -30.93 10.14
N LEU A 16 -1.18 -31.08 10.23
CA LEU A 16 -2.08 -31.11 9.05
C LEU A 16 -3.04 -29.92 8.95
N MET A 17 -2.88 -28.88 9.77
CA MET A 17 -3.68 -27.64 9.73
C MET A 17 -2.89 -26.39 9.30
N PHE A 18 -1.70 -26.56 8.69
CA PHE A 18 -0.90 -25.45 8.16
C PHE A 18 -0.72 -25.49 6.64
N ILE A 19 -1.71 -26.03 5.92
CA ILE A 19 -1.71 -25.97 4.45
C ILE A 19 -2.96 -25.22 3.99
N THR A 20 -3.06 -23.94 4.35
CA THR A 20 -3.67 -22.85 3.55
C THR A 20 -3.41 -21.50 4.26
N CYS A 21 -2.16 -21.05 4.32
CA CYS A 21 -1.81 -19.67 4.65
C CYS A 21 -0.48 -19.38 3.95
N ASP A 22 -0.29 -18.34 3.15
CA ASP A 22 -1.13 -17.17 2.94
C ASP A 22 -0.59 -16.43 1.70
N SER A 23 -1.27 -16.52 0.55
CA SER A 23 -0.99 -15.64 -0.59
C SER A 23 -1.57 -14.23 -0.40
N SER A 24 -2.24 -13.96 0.74
CA SER A 24 -2.78 -12.65 1.13
C SER A 24 -1.85 -11.85 2.05
N ALA A 25 -0.90 -12.49 2.74
CA ALA A 25 0.12 -11.79 3.56
C ALA A 25 0.98 -10.83 2.73
N ASP A 26 1.45 -11.26 1.56
CA ASP A 26 2.31 -10.45 0.67
C ASP A 26 1.57 -9.20 0.14
N ARG A 27 0.29 -9.36 -0.22
CA ARG A 27 -0.56 -8.26 -0.70
C ARG A 27 -0.81 -7.21 0.38
N GLY A 28 -1.00 -7.62 1.63
CA GLY A 28 -1.14 -6.71 2.78
C GLY A 28 0.11 -5.86 3.02
N VAL A 29 1.29 -6.47 2.91
CA VAL A 29 2.58 -5.79 3.14
C VAL A 29 2.85 -4.70 2.12
N ARG A 30 2.56 -4.94 0.83
CA ARG A 30 2.71 -3.92 -0.21
C ARG A 30 1.83 -2.72 0.06
N PHE A 31 0.54 -2.94 0.31
CA PHE A 31 -0.41 -1.83 0.49
C PHE A 31 -0.10 -1.00 1.74
N GLN A 32 0.30 -1.64 2.83
CA GLN A 32 0.71 -0.90 4.04
C GLN A 32 1.92 0.00 3.78
N LYS A 33 2.93 -0.49 3.04
CA LYS A 33 4.08 0.34 2.65
C LYS A 33 3.67 1.49 1.72
N PHE A 34 2.69 1.27 0.85
CA PHE A 34 2.15 2.34 0.00
C PHE A 34 1.56 3.47 0.85
N VAL A 35 0.74 3.15 1.85
CA VAL A 35 0.17 4.14 2.78
C VAL A 35 1.30 4.91 3.50
N GLN A 36 2.33 4.21 3.99
CA GLN A 36 3.48 4.85 4.64
C GLN A 36 4.22 5.82 3.70
N TYR A 37 4.39 5.45 2.43
CA TYR A 37 5.01 6.33 1.44
C TYR A 37 4.13 7.54 1.12
N CYS A 38 2.80 7.40 1.08
CA CYS A 38 1.89 8.53 0.95
C CYS A 38 2.08 9.52 2.10
N ASP A 39 2.13 9.05 3.35
CA ASP A 39 2.35 9.92 4.53
C ASP A 39 3.72 10.62 4.50
N LEU A 40 4.77 9.89 4.06
CA LEU A 40 6.09 10.48 3.84
C LEU A 40 6.07 11.55 2.75
N ILE A 41 5.35 11.34 1.66
CA ILE A 41 5.25 12.30 0.55
C ILE A 41 4.45 13.54 0.97
N LYS A 42 3.36 13.38 1.74
CA LYS A 42 2.59 14.52 2.32
C LYS A 42 3.51 15.47 3.09
N THR A 43 4.38 14.91 3.94
CA THR A 43 5.28 15.71 4.78
C THR A 43 6.55 16.16 4.06
N LYS A 44 7.03 15.39 3.07
CA LYS A 44 8.27 15.65 2.34
C LYS A 44 8.10 15.27 0.85
N PRO A 45 7.49 16.14 0.02
CA PRO A 45 7.20 15.84 -1.39
C PRO A 45 8.42 15.42 -2.23
N LYS A 46 9.62 15.88 -1.85
CA LYS A 46 10.89 15.49 -2.49
C LYS A 46 11.25 14.00 -2.36
N ILE A 47 10.53 13.24 -1.52
CA ILE A 47 10.66 11.77 -1.41
C ILE A 47 9.95 11.07 -2.56
N ALA A 48 8.98 11.70 -3.22
CA ALA A 48 8.36 11.13 -4.41
C ALA A 48 9.44 10.90 -5.47
N MET A 49 9.44 9.72 -6.10
CA MET A 49 10.27 9.50 -7.29
C MET A 49 9.88 10.53 -8.35
N ILE A 50 10.82 10.96 -9.19
CA ILE A 50 10.48 11.88 -10.27
C ILE A 50 9.73 11.15 -11.38
N SER A 51 8.91 11.87 -12.16
CA SER A 51 8.07 11.26 -13.20
C SER A 51 8.85 10.41 -14.21
N ALA A 52 10.05 10.84 -14.60
CA ALA A 52 10.90 10.10 -15.54
C ALA A 52 11.33 8.73 -14.99
N ASP A 53 11.64 8.67 -13.69
CA ASP A 53 12.03 7.42 -13.02
C ASP A 53 10.84 6.48 -12.86
N LEU A 54 9.62 7.01 -12.72
CA LEU A 54 8.40 6.19 -12.63
C LEU A 54 8.14 5.42 -13.92
N GLU A 55 8.20 6.11 -15.06
CA GLU A 55 8.03 5.49 -16.37
C GLU A 55 9.14 4.48 -16.66
N TYR A 56 10.39 4.82 -16.31
CA TYR A 56 11.52 3.90 -16.45
C TYR A 56 11.38 2.63 -15.57
N CYS A 57 10.98 2.77 -14.31
CA CYS A 57 10.85 1.65 -13.38
C CYS A 57 9.68 0.73 -13.72
N LEU A 58 8.57 1.28 -14.22
CA LEU A 58 7.38 0.51 -14.55
C LEU A 58 7.42 -0.03 -15.98
N GLY A 59 8.05 0.68 -16.91
CA GLY A 59 7.80 0.51 -18.33
C GLY A 59 6.40 1.03 -18.73
N PRO A 60 6.15 1.18 -20.04
CA PRO A 60 4.95 1.86 -20.55
C PRO A 60 3.64 1.19 -20.09
N ASP A 61 3.54 -0.14 -20.22
CA ASP A 61 2.30 -0.87 -19.92
C ASP A 61 1.89 -0.77 -18.43
N LEU A 62 2.87 -0.87 -17.52
CA LEU A 62 2.59 -0.75 -16.08
C LEU A 62 2.42 0.72 -15.68
N TYR A 63 3.09 1.66 -16.34
CA TYR A 63 2.88 3.08 -16.11
C TYR A 63 1.43 3.48 -16.43
N ASP A 64 0.91 3.04 -17.58
CA ASP A 64 -0.48 3.30 -17.99
C ASP A 64 -1.49 2.62 -17.07
N LYS A 65 -1.25 1.36 -16.68
CA LYS A 65 -2.10 0.66 -15.69
C LYS A 65 -2.12 1.39 -14.34
N GLY A 66 -0.97 1.90 -13.90
CA GLY A 66 -0.85 2.68 -12.67
C GLY A 66 -1.61 3.99 -12.75
N ASN A 67 -1.51 4.72 -13.87
CA ASN A 67 -2.27 5.94 -14.12
C ASN A 67 -3.78 5.68 -14.06
N LYS A 68 -4.24 4.63 -14.73
CA LYS A 68 -5.64 4.23 -14.72
C LYS A 68 -6.13 3.89 -13.31
N ALA A 69 -5.32 3.18 -12.52
CA ALA A 69 -5.65 2.89 -11.12
C ALA A 69 -5.79 4.17 -10.28
N CYS A 70 -4.96 5.20 -10.55
CA CYS A 70 -5.10 6.50 -9.89
C CYS A 70 -6.40 7.21 -10.29
N GLU A 71 -6.75 7.21 -11.57
CA GLU A 71 -7.98 7.83 -12.09
C GLU A 71 -9.24 7.15 -11.56
N GLU A 72 -9.24 5.81 -11.51
CA GLU A 72 -10.32 5.04 -10.90
C GLU A 72 -10.44 5.36 -9.41
N ALA A 73 -9.33 5.49 -8.68
CA ALA A 73 -9.34 5.87 -7.27
C ALA A 73 -9.94 7.28 -7.07
N VAL A 74 -9.57 8.26 -7.89
CA VAL A 74 -10.14 9.63 -7.87
C VAL A 74 -11.63 9.59 -8.20
N THR A 75 -12.03 8.83 -9.21
CA THR A 75 -13.45 8.68 -9.59
C THR A 75 -14.26 8.06 -8.45
N ASN A 76 -13.72 7.01 -7.83
CA ASN A 76 -14.34 6.29 -6.72
C ASN A 76 -14.38 7.11 -5.42
N ALA A 77 -13.49 8.09 -5.28
CA ALA A 77 -13.50 9.05 -4.20
C ALA A 77 -14.78 9.90 -4.23
N ASN A 78 -15.35 10.12 -5.43
CA ASN A 78 -16.63 10.79 -5.65
C ASN A 78 -16.77 12.12 -4.87
N GLY A 79 -15.70 12.92 -4.89
CA GLY A 79 -15.62 14.20 -4.18
C GLY A 79 -15.27 14.12 -2.70
N SER A 80 -15.12 12.92 -2.13
CA SER A 80 -14.51 12.74 -0.81
C SER A 80 -12.99 12.66 -0.97
N ASP A 81 -12.25 13.61 -0.43
CA ASP A 81 -10.79 13.59 -0.43
C ASP A 81 -10.21 13.72 0.98
N GLY A 82 -10.97 13.36 2.01
CA GLY A 82 -10.55 13.48 3.40
C GLY A 82 -9.32 12.63 3.79
N PRO A 83 -8.77 12.84 5.00
CA PRO A 83 -7.58 12.13 5.49
C PRO A 83 -7.76 10.60 5.59
N ASP A 84 -9.01 10.14 5.70
CA ASP A 84 -9.46 8.76 5.77
C ASP A 84 -9.76 8.13 4.40
N LEU A 85 -9.48 8.84 3.29
CA LEU A 85 -9.70 8.37 1.91
C LEU A 85 -9.21 6.92 1.68
N LEU A 86 -8.02 6.58 2.18
CA LEU A 86 -7.42 5.25 2.00
C LEU A 86 -8.01 4.16 2.92
N GLN A 87 -9.00 4.48 3.75
CA GLN A 87 -9.81 3.49 4.47
C GLN A 87 -10.96 2.96 3.59
N SER A 88 -11.35 3.70 2.55
CA SER A 88 -12.39 3.27 1.61
C SER A 88 -11.92 2.11 0.75
N SER A 89 -12.63 0.99 0.81
CA SER A 89 -12.34 -0.18 -0.02
C SER A 89 -12.54 0.11 -1.52
N ILE A 90 -13.53 0.93 -1.87
CA ILE A 90 -13.84 1.30 -3.25
C ILE A 90 -12.71 2.15 -3.85
N VAL A 91 -12.16 3.09 -3.07
CA VAL A 91 -11.02 3.92 -3.49
C VAL A 91 -9.74 3.09 -3.58
N THR A 92 -9.51 2.18 -2.62
CA THR A 92 -8.25 1.43 -2.55
C THR A 92 -8.19 0.21 -3.45
N SER A 93 -9.33 -0.29 -3.96
CA SER A 93 -9.40 -1.51 -4.76
C SER A 93 -8.57 -1.42 -6.06
N PRO A 94 -8.68 -0.36 -6.89
CA PRO A 94 -7.86 -0.22 -8.10
C PRO A 94 -6.35 -0.22 -7.79
N ILE A 95 -5.96 0.46 -6.71
CA ILE A 95 -4.56 0.56 -6.27
C ILE A 95 -4.05 -0.81 -5.81
N LYS A 96 -4.83 -1.53 -4.99
CA LYS A 96 -4.49 -2.88 -4.52
C LYS A 96 -4.40 -3.87 -5.67
N SER A 97 -5.31 -3.76 -6.65
CA SER A 97 -5.31 -4.58 -7.86
C SER A 97 -4.01 -4.35 -8.64
N PHE A 98 -3.69 -3.08 -8.94
CA PHE A 98 -2.42 -2.73 -9.58
C PHE A 98 -1.24 -3.34 -8.83
N MET A 99 -1.17 -3.20 -7.50
CA MET A 99 -0.04 -3.71 -6.71
C MET A 99 0.05 -5.23 -6.61
N SER A 100 -1.04 -5.94 -6.92
CA SER A 100 -1.13 -7.41 -6.88
C SER A 100 -0.73 -8.06 -8.20
N ASP A 101 -0.84 -7.35 -9.33
CA ASP A 101 -0.47 -7.87 -10.65
C ASP A 101 1.03 -8.13 -10.75
N GLY A 102 1.40 -9.41 -10.74
CA GLY A 102 2.79 -9.91 -10.74
C GLY A 102 3.33 -10.36 -12.10
N GLU A 103 2.46 -10.48 -13.12
CA GLU A 103 2.88 -10.79 -14.50
C GLU A 103 3.54 -9.55 -15.12
N GLY A 104 4.87 -9.47 -14.98
CA GLY A 104 5.69 -8.40 -15.54
C GLY A 104 6.65 -7.73 -14.54
N ARG A 105 6.49 -8.00 -13.24
CA ARG A 105 7.23 -7.30 -12.16
C ARG A 105 8.30 -8.12 -11.46
N LYS A 106 8.75 -9.24 -12.02
CA LYS A 106 9.72 -10.16 -11.38
C LYS A 106 11.01 -9.49 -10.89
N SER A 107 11.32 -8.27 -11.32
CA SER A 107 12.48 -7.47 -10.90
C SER A 107 12.21 -6.43 -9.79
N LEU A 108 10.96 -6.07 -9.49
CA LEU A 108 10.66 -5.00 -8.53
C LEU A 108 10.39 -5.57 -7.14
N SER A 109 11.15 -5.10 -6.14
CA SER A 109 10.85 -5.40 -4.74
C SER A 109 9.51 -4.80 -4.31
N ASP A 110 8.86 -5.40 -3.32
CA ASP A 110 7.62 -4.87 -2.74
C ASP A 110 7.75 -3.41 -2.31
N LYS A 111 8.91 -3.05 -1.74
CA LYS A 111 9.22 -1.68 -1.34
C LYS A 111 9.21 -0.74 -2.53
N MET A 112 9.80 -1.17 -3.65
CA MET A 112 9.83 -0.37 -4.88
C MET A 112 8.43 -0.23 -5.47
N ILE A 113 7.65 -1.31 -5.54
CA ILE A 113 6.25 -1.26 -6.03
C ILE A 113 5.44 -0.25 -5.22
N SER A 114 5.53 -0.30 -3.89
CA SER A 114 4.83 0.63 -3.01
C SER A 114 5.28 2.08 -3.18
N HIS A 115 6.58 2.33 -3.30
CA HIS A 115 7.13 3.69 -3.47
C HIS A 115 6.77 4.29 -4.82
N VAL A 116 6.89 3.50 -5.89
CA VAL A 116 6.51 3.88 -7.24
C VAL A 116 5.02 4.19 -7.30
N MET A 117 4.16 3.33 -6.73
CA MET A 117 2.72 3.57 -6.72
C MET A 117 2.34 4.81 -5.91
N ALA A 118 2.96 5.04 -4.75
CA ALA A 118 2.71 6.23 -3.93
C ALA A 118 3.14 7.52 -4.64
N SER A 119 4.28 7.48 -5.32
CA SER A 119 4.80 8.62 -6.11
C SER A 119 3.90 8.91 -7.31
N LEU A 120 3.46 7.87 -8.02
CA LEU A 120 2.53 7.99 -9.13
C LEU A 120 1.19 8.57 -8.67
N PHE A 121 0.65 8.02 -7.58
CA PHE A 121 -0.58 8.50 -6.96
C PHE A 121 -0.48 9.98 -6.59
N TYR A 122 0.64 10.40 -5.99
CA TYR A 122 0.89 11.80 -5.69
C TYR A 122 0.80 12.72 -6.91
N TYR A 123 1.55 12.44 -7.99
CA TYR A 123 1.49 13.33 -9.16
C TYR A 123 0.13 13.33 -9.85
N ARG A 124 -0.55 12.18 -9.86
CA ARG A 124 -1.86 12.05 -10.51
C ARG A 124 -2.99 12.68 -9.70
N THR A 125 -2.86 12.77 -8.38
CA THR A 125 -4.00 13.13 -7.52
C THR A 125 -3.78 14.32 -6.60
N LYS A 126 -2.56 14.89 -6.51
CA LYS A 126 -2.29 16.06 -5.66
C LYS A 126 -3.22 17.26 -5.90
N ASP A 127 -3.64 17.47 -7.14
CA ASP A 127 -4.46 18.62 -7.52
C ASP A 127 -5.97 18.28 -7.46
N THR A 128 -6.33 17.00 -7.49
CA THR A 128 -7.73 16.52 -7.47
C THR A 128 -8.19 16.02 -6.11
N LEU A 129 -7.26 15.68 -5.22
CA LEU A 129 -7.50 15.24 -3.84
C LEU A 129 -6.70 16.12 -2.85
N PRO A 130 -6.86 17.45 -2.89
CA PRO A 130 -6.06 18.37 -2.11
C PRO A 130 -6.20 18.17 -0.60
N GLU A 131 -7.37 17.79 -0.06
CA GLU A 131 -7.51 17.56 1.38
C GLU A 131 -6.71 16.33 1.83
N PHE A 132 -6.64 15.30 0.99
CA PHE A 132 -5.91 14.07 1.30
C PHE A 132 -4.41 14.36 1.35
N TRP A 133 -3.91 15.13 0.39
CA TRP A 133 -2.49 15.49 0.30
C TRP A 133 -2.10 16.67 1.17
N GLY A 134 -3.10 17.40 1.70
CA GLY A 134 -2.91 18.41 2.71
C GLY A 134 -2.19 17.83 3.92
N ILE A 135 -1.31 18.65 4.49
CA ILE A 135 -0.82 18.37 5.84
C ILE A 135 -2.04 18.59 6.72
N SER A 136 -2.53 17.53 7.38
CA SER A 136 -3.52 17.73 8.44
C SER A 136 -2.80 18.53 9.52
N ASP A 137 -3.00 19.84 9.53
CA ASP A 137 -2.72 20.68 10.68
C ASP A 137 -3.62 20.12 11.77
N GLY A 138 -3.08 19.21 12.58
CA GLY A 138 -3.79 18.68 13.73
C GLY A 138 -4.39 19.85 14.47
N GLU A 139 -5.71 19.80 14.68
CA GLU A 139 -6.52 20.86 15.28
C GLU A 139 -5.74 21.64 16.33
N SER A 140 -5.21 22.80 15.94
CA SER A 140 -4.85 23.80 16.93
C SER A 140 -6.19 24.41 17.31
N SER A 141 -6.81 23.83 18.35
CA SER A 141 -7.90 24.47 19.07
C SER A 141 -7.38 25.84 19.53
N LYS A 142 -7.64 26.87 18.74
CA LYS A 142 -7.59 28.24 19.22
C LYS A 142 -8.66 28.35 20.28
N SER A 143 -8.27 28.14 21.53
CA SER A 143 -8.99 28.64 22.68
C SER A 143 -8.99 30.16 22.56
N SER A 144 -10.17 30.71 22.32
CA SER A 144 -10.41 32.15 22.40
C SER A 144 -10.27 32.60 23.85
N ASP A 145 -9.38 33.56 24.10
CA ASP A 145 -9.47 34.48 25.24
C ASP A 145 -9.94 35.85 24.73
#